data_AF-A0A2N2ER37-F1
#
_entry.id   AF-A0A2N2ER37-F1
#
_cell.length_a   1.000
_cell.length_b   1.000
_cell.length_c   1.000
_cell.angle_alpha   90.00
_cell.angle_beta   90.00
_cell.angle_gamma   90.00
#
_symmetry.space_group_name_H-M   'P 1'
#
loop_
_entity.id
_entity.type
_entity.pdbx_description
1 polymer ?
#
loop_
_entity_poly.entity_id
_entity_poly.type
_entity_poly.pdbx_seq_one_letter_code
_entity_poly.pdbx_strand_id
1 'polypeptide(L)'
;MTDKLTAARARIDALDRRIAALLSRRFALAAPLRALKGRAADPARERRVLANAAAAVKKGHAPHARAVFAEIIRQSKRLQAPE
;
A
#
# COMPACT_ATOMS: atom_id res chain seq x y z
N MET A 1 29.94 -16.73 9.27
CA MET A 1 28.46 -16.87 9.46
C MET A 1 27.67 -15.79 8.72
N THR A 2 28.15 -15.32 7.56
CA THR A 2 27.61 -14.15 6.84
C THR A 2 26.67 -14.50 5.70
N ASP A 3 26.74 -15.72 5.17
CA ASP A 3 26.15 -16.03 3.86
C ASP A 3 24.62 -16.20 3.88
N LYS A 4 24.07 -16.90 4.88
CA LYS A 4 22.61 -17.10 5.00
C LYS A 4 21.85 -15.81 5.26
N LEU A 5 22.40 -14.92 6.09
CA LEU A 5 21.79 -13.61 6.38
C LEU A 5 21.81 -12.70 5.16
N THR A 6 22.94 -12.64 4.45
CA THR A 6 23.07 -11.87 3.21
C THR A 6 22.11 -12.37 2.14
N ALA A 7 22.02 -13.70 1.96
CA ALA A 7 21.07 -14.30 1.02
C ALA A 7 19.61 -13.99 1.39
N ALA A 8 19.25 -14.01 2.68
CA ALA A 8 17.91 -13.65 3.13
C ALA A 8 17.60 -12.17 2.85
N ARG A 9 18.55 -11.26 3.12
CA ARG A 9 18.40 -9.82 2.83
C ARG A 9 18.23 -9.54 1.35
N ALA A 10 19.04 -10.17 0.50
CA ALA A 10 18.90 -10.01 -0.96
C ALA A 10 17.51 -10.43 -1.48
N ARG A 11 16.91 -11.46 -0.87
CA ARG A 11 15.53 -11.88 -1.19
C ARG A 11 14.50 -10.86 -0.74
N ILE A 12 14.71 -10.23 0.42
CA ILE A 12 13.86 -9.13 0.92
C ILE A 12 13.97 -7.92 -0.01
N ASP A 13 15.18 -7.49 -0.37
CA ASP A 13 15.39 -6.35 -1.25
C ASP A 13 14.70 -6.53 -2.62
N ALA A 14 14.76 -7.75 -3.16
CA ALA A 14 14.07 -8.08 -4.40
C ALA A 14 12.54 -7.99 -4.26
N LEU A 15 11.99 -8.39 -3.11
CA LEU A 15 10.57 -8.24 -2.81
C LEU A 15 10.19 -6.76 -2.65
N ASP A 16 11.00 -5.98 -1.96
CA ASP A 16 10.75 -4.56 -1.70
C ASP A 16 10.73 -3.74 -2.98
N ARG A 17 11.61 -4.05 -3.95
CA ARG A 17 11.57 -3.43 -5.29
C ARG A 17 10.24 -3.72 -6.00
N ARG A 18 9.70 -4.93 -5.85
CA ARG A 18 8.39 -5.30 -6.43
C ARG A 18 7.26 -4.55 -5.72
N ILE A 19 7.32 -4.41 -4.39
CA ILE A 19 6.36 -3.62 -3.62
C ILE A 19 6.39 -2.16 -4.08
N ALA A 20 7.57 -1.56 -4.23
CA ALA A 20 7.73 -0.18 -4.72
C ALA A 20 7.11 0.01 -6.12
N ALA A 21 7.36 -0.92 -7.04
CA ALA A 21 6.76 -0.89 -8.38
C ALA A 21 5.23 -1.00 -8.34
N LEU A 22 4.67 -1.86 -7.48
CA LEU A 22 3.22 -1.99 -7.28
C LEU A 22 2.62 -0.73 -6.67
N LEU A 23 3.31 -0.09 -5.72
CA LEU A 23 2.89 1.17 -5.13
C LEU A 23 2.83 2.29 -6.17
N SER A 24 3.87 2.42 -7.00
CA SER A 24 3.91 3.39 -8.09
C SER A 24 2.71 3.21 -9.04
N ARG A 25 2.46 1.97 -9.50
CA ARG A 25 1.29 1.66 -10.34
C ARG A 25 -0.04 2.01 -9.66
N ARG A 26 -0.16 1.67 -8.37
CA ARG A 26 -1.36 1.97 -7.58
C ARG A 26 -1.59 3.48 -7.47
N PHE A 27 -0.55 4.28 -7.26
CA PHE A 27 -0.66 5.73 -7.18
C PHE A 27 -0.99 6.36 -8.54
N ALA A 28 -0.39 5.87 -9.63
CA ALA A 28 -0.74 6.30 -10.98
C ALA A 28 -2.22 6.08 -11.31
N LEU A 29 -2.81 4.96 -10.86
CA LEU A 29 -4.25 4.71 -11.00
C LEU A 29 -5.10 5.62 -10.11
N ALA A 30 -4.57 6.05 -8.96
CA ALA A 30 -5.31 6.86 -8.01
C ALA A 30 -5.32 8.35 -8.37
N ALA A 31 -4.26 8.87 -8.98
CA ALA A 31 -4.11 10.28 -9.34
C ALA A 31 -5.26 10.84 -10.21
N PRO A 32 -5.66 10.22 -11.35
CA PRO A 32 -6.70 10.77 -12.21
C PRO A 32 -8.11 10.70 -11.59
N LEU A 33 -8.31 9.84 -10.57
CA LEU A 33 -9.61 9.70 -9.92
C LEU A 33 -10.03 10.96 -9.16
N ARG A 34 -9.11 11.90 -8.89
CA ARG A 34 -9.45 13.21 -8.33
C ARG A 34 -10.48 13.93 -9.20
N ALA A 35 -10.29 13.94 -10.51
CA ALA A 35 -11.20 14.63 -11.45
C ALA A 35 -12.62 14.01 -11.44
N LEU A 36 -12.72 12.73 -11.09
CA LEU A 36 -13.99 11.99 -11.04
C LEU A 36 -14.66 12.03 -9.66
N LYS A 37 -13.95 12.50 -8.63
CA LYS A 37 -14.43 12.48 -7.24
C LYS A 37 -14.66 13.89 -6.74
N GLY A 38 -15.91 14.23 -6.46
CA GLY A 38 -16.25 15.49 -5.78
C GLY A 38 -15.66 15.63 -4.37
N ARG A 39 -15.18 14.53 -3.75
CA ARG A 39 -14.47 14.52 -2.46
C ARG A 39 -13.34 13.50 -2.45
N ALA A 40 -12.19 13.87 -1.88
CA ALA A 40 -11.02 12.99 -1.77
C ALA A 40 -11.17 11.84 -0.75
N ALA A 41 -12.09 11.98 0.21
CA ALA A 41 -12.32 10.99 1.27
C ALA A 41 -13.58 10.15 1.01
N ASP A 42 -13.45 8.83 1.13
CA ASP A 42 -14.55 7.86 1.07
C ASP A 42 -14.35 6.82 2.18
N PRO A 43 -14.92 7.06 3.38
CA PRO A 43 -14.73 6.18 4.53
C PRO A 43 -15.19 4.74 4.28
N ALA A 44 -16.24 4.54 3.49
CA ALA A 44 -16.75 3.20 3.19
C ALA A 44 -15.76 2.44 2.30
N ARG A 45 -15.23 3.09 1.26
CA ARG A 45 -14.20 2.49 0.40
C ARG A 45 -12.92 2.19 1.17
N GLU A 46 -12.49 3.09 2.06
CA GLU A 46 -11.29 2.91 2.89
C GLU A 46 -11.41 1.71 3.82
N ARG A 47 -12.55 1.57 4.53
CA ARG A 47 -12.83 0.38 5.35
C ARG A 47 -12.74 -0.90 4.53
N ARG A 48 -13.28 -0.90 3.30
CA ARG A 48 -13.19 -2.05 2.39
C ARG A 48 -11.76 -2.37 1.98
N VAL A 49 -10.94 -1.36 1.68
CA VAL A 49 -9.52 -1.58 1.34
C VAL A 49 -8.77 -2.21 2.51
N LEU A 50 -8.99 -1.72 3.74
CA LEU A 50 -8.34 -2.27 4.93
C LEU A 50 -8.78 -3.70 5.24
N ALA A 51 -10.08 -4.00 5.09
CA ALA A 51 -10.61 -5.35 5.25
C ALA A 51 -9.99 -6.32 4.24
N ASN A 52 -9.92 -5.92 2.96
CA ASN A 52 -9.31 -6.73 1.91
C ASN A 52 -7.81 -6.99 2.19
N ALA A 53 -7.07 -5.97 2.63
CA ALA A 53 -5.65 -6.11 2.98
C ALA A 53 -5.43 -7.08 4.15
N ALA A 54 -6.29 -7.01 5.17
CA ALA A 54 -6.24 -7.92 6.31
C ALA A 54 -6.52 -9.38 5.90
N ALA A 55 -7.48 -9.60 5.01
CA ALA A 55 -7.87 -10.93 4.54
C ALA A 55 -6.83 -11.56 3.58
N ALA A 56 -6.03 -10.73 2.89
CA ALA A 56 -5.04 -11.20 1.91
C ALA A 56 -3.75 -11.73 2.54
N VAL A 57 -3.57 -11.61 3.85
CA VAL A 57 -2.34 -12.00 4.56
C VAL A 57 -2.63 -13.06 5.63
N LYS A 58 -1.59 -13.72 6.12
CA LYS A 58 -1.70 -14.65 7.27
C LYS A 58 -2.29 -13.92 8.48
N LYS A 59 -3.05 -14.63 9.33
CA LYS A 59 -3.74 -14.06 10.51
C LYS A 59 -2.83 -13.19 11.39
N GLY A 60 -1.60 -13.63 11.65
CA GLY A 60 -0.63 -12.87 12.45
C GLY A 60 -0.14 -11.57 11.79
N HIS A 61 -0.23 -11.46 10.46
CA HIS A 61 0.21 -10.29 9.70
C HIS A 61 -0.93 -9.28 9.47
N ALA A 62 -2.18 -9.64 9.75
CA ALA A 62 -3.35 -8.82 9.44
C ALA A 62 -3.31 -7.41 10.07
N PRO A 63 -2.93 -7.23 11.35
CA PRO A 63 -2.81 -5.88 11.94
C PRO A 63 -1.75 -5.03 11.22
N HIS A 64 -0.63 -5.63 10.86
CA HIS A 64 0.47 -4.96 10.16
C HIS A 64 0.08 -4.57 8.73
N ALA A 65 -0.60 -5.46 8.00
CA ALA A 65 -1.11 -5.16 6.67
C ALA A 65 -2.12 -3.99 6.71
N ARG A 66 -3.01 -3.95 7.70
CA ARG A 66 -3.94 -2.82 7.88
C ARG A 66 -3.20 -1.50 8.09
N ALA A 67 -2.17 -1.48 8.95
CA ALA A 67 -1.40 -0.28 9.22
C ALA A 67 -0.70 0.26 7.96
N VAL A 68 -0.05 -0.62 7.20
CA VAL A 68 0.61 -0.24 5.93
C VAL A 68 -0.41 0.26 4.91
N PHE A 69 -1.56 -0.41 4.77
CA PHE A 69 -2.58 0.02 3.82
C PHE A 69 -3.27 1.34 4.21
N ALA A 70 -3.40 1.62 5.51
CA ALA A 70 -3.88 2.92 5.99
C ALA A 70 -2.93 4.05 5.57
N GLU A 71 -1.62 3.80 5.67
CA GLU A 71 -0.61 4.74 5.21
C GLU A 71 -0.64 4.94 3.69
N ILE A 72 -0.77 3.86 2.92
CA ILE A 72 -0.91 3.93 1.46
C ILE A 72 -2.15 4.77 1.07
N ILE A 73 -3.28 4.59 1.76
CA ILE A 73 -4.49 5.41 1.55
C ILE A 73 -4.20 6.89 1.85
N ARG A 74 -3.54 7.18 2.97
CA ARG A 74 -3.18 8.54 3.37
C ARG A 74 -2.31 9.24 2.30
N GLN A 75 -1.29 8.55 1.79
CA GLN A 75 -0.44 9.08 0.72
C GLN A 75 -1.20 9.25 -0.59
N SER A 76 -2.13 8.35 -0.92
CA SER A 76 -2.97 8.49 -2.11
C SER A 76 -3.82 9.76 -2.07
N LYS A 77 -4.37 10.11 -0.90
CA LYS A 77 -5.14 11.34 -0.71
C LYS A 77 -4.26 12.58 -0.87
N ARG A 78 -3.03 12.54 -0.34
CA ARG A 78 -2.06 13.64 -0.47
C ARG A 78 -1.70 13.91 -1.93
N LEU A 79 -1.44 12.86 -2.71
CA LEU A 79 -1.20 12.98 -4.16
C LEU A 79 -2.40 13.53 -4.94
N GLN A 80 -3.61 13.45 -4.37
CA GLN A 80 -4.84 13.98 -4.96
C GLN A 80 -5.19 15.38 -4.42
N ALA A 81 -4.46 15.91 -3.44
CA ALA A 81 -4.71 17.27 -2.95
C ALA A 81 -4.28 18.30 -4.02
N PRO A 82 -4.97 19.45 -4.15
CA PRO A 82 -4.44 20.60 -4.87
C PRO A 82 -3.11 21.05 -4.25
N GLU A 83 -2.19 21.52 -5.09
CA GLU A 83 -1.10 22.40 -4.64
C GLU A 83 -1.66 23.71 -4.08
#